data_AF-D0QCD0-F1
#
_entry.id   AF-D0QCD0-F1
#
_cell.length_a   1.000
_cell.length_b   1.000
_cell.length_c   1.000
_cell.angle_alpha   90.00
_cell.angle_beta   90.00
_cell.angle_gamma   90.00
#
_symmetry.space_group_name_H-M   'P 1'
#
loop_
_entity.id
_entity.type
_entity.pdbx_description
1 polymer ?
#
loop_
_entity_poly.entity_id
_entity_poly.type
_entity_poly.pdbx_seq_one_letter_code
_entity_poly.pdbx_strand_id
1 'polypeptide(L)'
;YIAQKLLKGALGTNNFDANSRLCMSSAVAGYNLSLGSDGPPCCYEDLDHYTVAFLIGTNTAECHPVLFQRLLKRKKQHRDKVKIIVIDPRLTDTAKAADIYLPIAPGSDLALLYGIAHVVLKKNGQNTEFIENHTDQYSEFLEIVKNWTPRKVARFCGIPEKKLEEVANIFNHRERVLSLWSMGVNQRREGTAVVGGLINLHLLTGQIGKEGAGPFSLT
;
A
#
# COMPACT_ATOMS: atom_id res chain seq x y z
N TYR A 1 -1.57 -14.69 -24.95
CA TYR A 1 -2.34 -15.96 -25.02
C TYR A 1 -1.76 -16.94 -26.04
N ILE A 2 -1.82 -16.66 -27.35
CA ILE A 2 -1.42 -17.61 -28.41
C ILE A 2 0.02 -18.12 -28.25
N ALA A 3 0.99 -17.21 -28.06
CA ALA A 3 2.39 -17.59 -27.88
C ALA A 3 2.61 -18.51 -26.67
N GLN A 4 1.96 -18.23 -25.53
CA GLN A 4 2.04 -19.08 -24.33
C GLN A 4 1.50 -20.50 -24.60
N LYS A 5 0.37 -20.63 -25.32
CA LYS A 5 -0.22 -21.93 -25.68
C LYS A 5 0.69 -22.73 -26.62
N LEU A 6 1.31 -22.07 -27.60
CA LEU A 6 2.29 -22.70 -28.50
C LEU A 6 3.48 -23.25 -27.71
N LEU A 7 4.15 -22.41 -26.90
CA LEU A 7 5.36 -22.82 -26.18
C LEU A 7 5.08 -23.93 -25.16
N LYS A 8 4.07 -23.77 -24.30
CA LYS A 8 3.78 -24.72 -23.23
C LYS A 8 3.08 -25.98 -23.72
N GLY A 9 2.07 -25.82 -24.57
CA GLY A 9 1.19 -26.90 -24.97
C GLY A 9 1.71 -27.72 -26.15
N ALA A 10 2.32 -27.07 -27.15
CA ALA A 10 2.80 -27.77 -28.35
C ALA A 10 4.30 -28.06 -28.32
N LEU A 11 5.12 -27.09 -27.86
CA LEU A 11 6.58 -27.25 -27.80
C LEU A 11 7.07 -27.85 -26.46
N GLY A 12 6.19 -28.00 -25.46
CA GLY A 12 6.50 -28.64 -24.19
C GLY A 12 7.48 -27.86 -23.29
N THR A 13 7.64 -26.55 -23.50
CA THR A 13 8.55 -25.71 -22.70
C THR A 13 7.82 -24.62 -21.91
N ASN A 14 8.23 -24.42 -20.67
CA ASN A 14 7.77 -23.32 -19.82
C ASN A 14 8.63 -22.05 -19.94
N ASN A 15 9.59 -22.00 -20.89
CA ASN A 15 10.42 -20.84 -21.15
C ASN A 15 9.64 -19.74 -21.89
N PHE A 16 8.64 -19.18 -21.22
CA PHE A 16 7.79 -18.09 -21.69
C PHE A 16 7.62 -17.08 -20.56
N ASP A 17 7.97 -15.83 -20.83
CA ASP A 17 7.96 -14.75 -19.85
C ASP A 17 7.70 -13.40 -20.52
N ALA A 18 7.40 -12.37 -19.74
CA ALA A 18 7.14 -11.01 -20.23
C ALA A 18 7.81 -9.95 -19.36
N ASN A 19 7.92 -8.72 -19.88
CA ASN A 19 8.48 -7.59 -19.14
C ASN A 19 7.70 -7.25 -17.86
N SER A 20 6.48 -7.77 -17.69
CA SER A 20 5.73 -7.71 -16.43
C SER A 20 6.53 -8.27 -15.26
N ARG A 21 7.51 -9.17 -15.51
CA ARG A 21 8.47 -9.61 -14.49
C ARG A 21 9.27 -8.48 -13.86
N LEU A 22 9.62 -7.47 -14.65
CA LEU A 22 10.40 -6.30 -14.24
C LEU A 22 9.53 -5.22 -13.57
N CYS A 23 8.21 -5.43 -13.49
CA CYS A 23 7.25 -4.42 -13.10
C CYS A 23 6.30 -4.92 -11.99
N MET A 24 5.46 -5.91 -12.28
CA MET A 24 4.33 -6.30 -11.44
C MET A 24 4.57 -7.56 -10.61
N SER A 25 5.64 -8.31 -10.84
CA SER A 25 5.86 -9.60 -10.15
C SER A 25 5.79 -9.52 -8.62
N SER A 26 6.29 -8.45 -8.00
CA SER A 26 6.19 -8.27 -6.54
C SER A 26 4.76 -8.02 -6.07
N ALA A 27 3.95 -7.28 -6.84
CA ALA A 27 2.53 -7.09 -6.55
C ALA A 27 1.76 -8.41 -6.69
N VAL A 28 1.98 -9.15 -7.79
CA VAL A 28 1.38 -10.48 -8.01
C VAL A 28 1.70 -11.43 -6.86
N ALA A 29 2.98 -11.53 -6.47
CA ALA A 29 3.40 -12.41 -5.39
C ALA A 29 2.82 -11.97 -4.04
N GLY A 30 2.79 -10.66 -3.76
CA GLY A 30 2.23 -10.12 -2.52
C GLY A 30 0.73 -10.37 -2.40
N TYR A 31 -0.04 -10.11 -3.46
CA TYR A 31 -1.47 -10.40 -3.46
C TYR A 31 -1.77 -11.89 -3.33
N ASN A 32 -1.05 -12.76 -4.04
CA ASN A 32 -1.27 -14.21 -3.92
C ASN A 32 -0.95 -14.72 -2.51
N LEU A 33 0.14 -14.26 -1.90
CA LEU A 33 0.50 -14.69 -0.54
C LEU A 33 -0.46 -14.16 0.52
N SER A 34 -0.97 -12.94 0.37
CA SER A 34 -1.83 -12.31 1.37
C SER A 34 -3.33 -12.62 1.18
N LEU A 35 -3.80 -12.76 -0.07
CA LEU A 35 -5.22 -12.83 -0.43
C LEU A 35 -5.58 -14.08 -1.25
N GLY A 36 -4.60 -14.91 -1.65
CA GLY A 36 -4.84 -16.15 -2.40
C GLY A 36 -5.14 -15.98 -3.89
N SER A 37 -5.15 -14.75 -4.41
CA SER A 37 -5.33 -14.46 -5.84
C SER A 37 -4.50 -13.25 -6.26
N ASP A 38 -4.09 -13.22 -7.52
CA ASP A 38 -3.59 -12.00 -8.17
C ASP A 38 -4.73 -11.01 -8.43
N GLY A 39 -4.37 -9.74 -8.58
CA GLY A 39 -5.25 -8.62 -8.89
C GLY A 39 -5.66 -7.79 -7.67
N PRO A 40 -5.84 -6.47 -7.84
CA PRO A 40 -6.33 -5.61 -6.77
C PRO A 40 -7.77 -5.99 -6.39
N PRO A 41 -8.12 -5.99 -5.09
CA PRO A 41 -9.51 -6.10 -4.63
C PRO A 41 -10.32 -4.81 -4.84
N CYS A 42 -9.68 -3.77 -5.38
CA CYS A 42 -10.24 -2.44 -5.64
C CYS A 42 -10.52 -2.23 -7.12
N CYS A 43 -11.32 -1.21 -7.43
CA CYS A 43 -11.53 -0.69 -8.77
C CYS A 43 -11.33 0.83 -8.82
N TYR A 44 -11.38 1.41 -10.03
CA TYR A 44 -11.14 2.85 -10.18
C TYR A 44 -12.26 3.70 -9.59
N GLU A 45 -13.48 3.17 -9.45
CA GLU A 45 -14.58 3.83 -8.73
C GLU A 45 -14.20 4.14 -7.29
N ASP A 46 -13.36 3.32 -6.63
CA ASP A 46 -12.91 3.58 -5.24
C ASP A 46 -12.20 4.94 -5.09
N LEU A 47 -11.62 5.49 -6.17
CA LEU A 47 -11.02 6.83 -6.19
C LEU A 47 -12.03 7.96 -5.94
N ASP A 48 -13.34 7.70 -6.07
CA ASP A 48 -14.39 8.68 -5.81
C ASP A 48 -14.91 8.62 -4.37
N HIS A 49 -14.56 7.58 -3.61
CA HIS A 49 -15.16 7.29 -2.30
C HIS A 49 -14.17 7.28 -1.13
N TYR A 50 -12.86 7.34 -1.40
CA TYR A 50 -11.85 7.40 -0.33
C TYR A 50 -12.05 8.62 0.60
N THR A 51 -11.63 8.44 1.86
CA THR A 51 -11.35 9.55 2.79
C THR A 51 -9.85 9.74 2.98
N VAL A 52 -9.05 8.71 2.78
CA VAL A 52 -7.58 8.79 2.79
C VAL A 52 -7.02 8.11 1.55
N ALA A 53 -6.31 8.85 0.70
CA ALA A 53 -5.49 8.28 -0.34
C ALA A 53 -4.05 8.17 0.18
N PHE A 54 -3.56 6.94 0.36
CA PHE A 54 -2.21 6.66 0.85
C PHE A 54 -1.31 6.23 -0.32
N LEU A 55 -0.57 7.18 -0.87
CA LEU A 55 0.29 6.95 -2.02
C LEU A 55 1.70 6.60 -1.52
N ILE A 56 2.22 5.43 -1.88
CA ILE A 56 3.56 4.97 -1.47
C ILE A 56 4.36 4.48 -2.67
N GLY A 57 5.57 5.01 -2.85
CA GLY A 57 6.45 4.62 -3.96
C GLY A 57 5.81 4.80 -5.34
N THR A 58 5.02 5.86 -5.53
CA THR A 58 4.34 6.17 -6.78
C THR A 58 4.41 7.66 -7.11
N ASN A 59 4.75 7.97 -8.36
CA ASN A 59 4.61 9.29 -8.93
C ASN A 59 3.37 9.35 -9.83
N THR A 60 2.20 9.29 -9.21
CA THR A 60 0.91 9.21 -9.92
C THR A 60 0.67 10.39 -10.86
N ALA A 61 1.19 11.58 -10.55
CA ALA A 61 1.09 12.77 -11.39
C ALA A 61 1.70 12.58 -12.79
N GLU A 62 2.86 11.94 -12.87
CA GLU A 62 3.57 11.72 -14.14
C GLU A 62 3.24 10.36 -14.76
N CYS A 63 3.09 9.31 -13.95
CA CYS A 63 2.92 7.94 -14.43
C CYS A 63 1.44 7.57 -14.68
N HIS A 64 0.50 8.18 -13.96
CA HIS A 64 -0.94 7.89 -14.08
C HIS A 64 -1.77 9.20 -14.03
N PRO A 65 -1.54 10.15 -14.95
CA PRO A 65 -2.03 11.52 -14.85
C PRO A 65 -3.56 11.61 -14.72
N VAL A 66 -4.31 10.76 -15.42
CA VAL A 66 -5.79 10.73 -15.34
C VAL A 66 -6.26 10.32 -13.93
N LEU A 67 -5.62 9.32 -13.32
CA LEU A 67 -5.93 8.88 -11.96
C LEU A 67 -5.55 9.97 -10.95
N PHE A 68 -4.42 10.64 -11.15
CA PHE A 68 -4.02 11.76 -10.30
C PHE A 68 -5.01 12.92 -10.37
N GLN A 69 -5.47 13.29 -11.57
CA GLN A 69 -6.50 14.32 -11.72
C GLN A 69 -7.82 13.91 -11.04
N ARG A 70 -8.18 12.62 -11.06
CA ARG A 70 -9.37 12.11 -10.34
C ARG A 70 -9.21 12.25 -8.83
N LEU A 71 -8.05 11.90 -8.27
CA LEU A 71 -7.72 12.11 -6.85
C LEU A 71 -7.84 13.59 -6.46
N LEU A 72 -7.25 14.50 -7.26
CA LEU A 72 -7.31 15.94 -6.99
C LEU A 72 -8.72 16.51 -7.13
N LYS A 73 -9.52 16.03 -8.09
CA LYS A 73 -10.92 16.43 -8.24
C LYS A 73 -11.72 16.07 -7.00
N ARG A 74 -11.60 14.83 -6.50
CA ARG A 74 -12.23 14.37 -5.26
C ARG A 74 -11.77 15.21 -4.07
N LYS A 75 -10.46 15.48 -3.94
CA LYS A 75 -9.89 16.38 -2.93
C LYS A 75 -10.48 17.79 -2.96
N LYS A 76 -10.60 18.38 -4.15
CA LYS A 76 -11.18 19.70 -4.33
C LYS A 76 -12.67 19.74 -3.93
N GLN A 77 -13.44 18.69 -4.21
CA GLN A 77 -14.86 18.61 -3.88
C GLN A 77 -15.12 18.39 -2.38
N HIS A 78 -14.17 17.79 -1.65
CA HIS A 78 -14.37 17.37 -0.25
C HIS A 78 -13.19 17.74 0.65
N ARG A 79 -12.66 18.96 0.49
CA ARG A 79 -11.39 19.42 1.08
C ARG A 79 -11.20 19.12 2.57
N ASP A 80 -12.26 19.23 3.37
CA ASP A 80 -12.18 19.03 4.83
C ASP A 80 -12.38 17.58 5.27
N LYS A 81 -12.75 16.69 4.34
CA LYS A 81 -13.10 15.29 4.62
C LYS A 81 -12.11 14.29 4.03
N VAL A 82 -11.26 14.71 3.11
CA VAL A 82 -10.35 13.82 2.40
C VAL A 82 -8.91 14.27 2.53
N LYS A 83 -8.01 13.30 2.67
CA LYS A 83 -6.57 13.53 2.80
C LYS A 83 -5.80 12.73 1.78
N ILE A 84 -4.73 13.31 1.26
CA ILE A 84 -3.75 12.67 0.41
C ILE A 84 -2.42 12.64 1.18
N ILE A 85 -1.90 11.43 1.38
CA ILE A 85 -0.60 11.19 2.00
C ILE A 85 0.32 10.63 0.92
N VAL A 86 1.55 11.16 0.84
CA VAL A 86 2.56 10.68 -0.12
C VAL A 86 3.82 10.27 0.63
N ILE A 87 4.21 9.01 0.45
CA ILE A 87 5.43 8.40 0.96
C ILE A 87 6.36 8.15 -0.21
N ASP A 88 7.35 9.02 -0.39
CA ASP A 88 8.32 8.94 -1.49
C ASP A 88 9.61 9.67 -1.08
N PRO A 89 10.81 9.07 -1.23
CA PRO A 89 12.07 9.79 -0.99
C PRO A 89 12.23 11.07 -1.83
N ARG A 90 11.52 11.20 -2.96
CA ARG A 90 11.58 12.33 -3.88
C ARG A 90 10.38 13.26 -3.72
N LEU A 91 10.62 14.57 -3.78
CA LEU A 91 9.56 15.59 -3.81
C LEU A 91 9.02 15.76 -5.24
N THR A 92 8.17 14.84 -5.67
CA THR A 92 7.49 14.86 -6.99
C THR A 92 6.29 15.80 -7.01
N ASP A 93 5.67 16.04 -8.17
CA ASP A 93 4.42 16.80 -8.25
C ASP A 93 3.25 16.10 -7.54
N THR A 94 3.30 14.77 -7.46
CA THR A 94 2.41 13.98 -6.59
C THR A 94 2.57 14.40 -5.13
N ALA A 95 3.81 14.49 -4.65
CA ALA A 95 4.12 14.87 -3.27
C ALA A 95 3.76 16.33 -2.95
N LYS A 96 3.95 17.26 -3.89
CA LYS A 96 3.57 18.68 -3.72
C LYS A 96 2.07 18.89 -3.50
N ALA A 97 1.22 17.99 -4.00
CA ALA A 97 -0.23 18.06 -3.83
C ALA A 97 -0.75 17.37 -2.54
N ALA A 98 0.13 16.69 -1.80
CA ALA A 98 -0.21 15.95 -0.60
C ALA A 98 -0.52 16.87 0.59
N ASP A 99 -1.40 16.42 1.48
CA ASP A 99 -1.58 17.04 2.80
C ASP A 99 -0.44 16.67 3.75
N ILE A 100 0.07 15.44 3.61
CA ILE A 100 1.25 14.94 4.32
C ILE A 100 2.20 14.33 3.31
N TYR A 101 3.41 14.86 3.25
CA TYR A 101 4.53 14.29 2.53
C TYR A 101 5.55 13.71 3.51
N LEU A 102 6.00 12.48 3.26
CA LEU A 102 7.00 11.79 4.09
C LEU A 102 8.19 11.32 3.24
N PRO A 103 9.33 12.05 3.27
CA PRO A 103 10.55 11.70 2.56
C PRO A 103 11.34 10.63 3.30
N ILE A 104 10.84 9.40 3.30
CA ILE A 104 11.55 8.29 3.96
C ILE A 104 12.87 7.96 3.25
N ALA A 105 13.82 7.39 3.98
CA ALA A 105 15.03 6.82 3.41
C ALA A 105 14.69 5.72 2.38
N PRO A 106 15.40 5.64 1.24
CA PRO A 106 15.16 4.58 0.26
C PRO A 106 15.23 3.18 0.88
N GLY A 107 14.21 2.37 0.64
CA GLY A 107 14.13 0.99 1.14
C GLY A 107 13.64 0.84 2.59
N SER A 108 13.27 1.93 3.28
CA SER A 108 12.83 1.88 4.68
C SER A 108 11.31 1.78 4.88
N ASP A 109 10.53 1.76 3.81
CA ASP A 109 9.06 1.68 3.82
C ASP A 109 8.50 0.46 4.55
N LEU A 110 9.05 -0.75 4.42
CA LEU A 110 8.54 -1.89 5.18
C LEU A 110 8.61 -1.64 6.70
N ALA A 111 9.69 -1.03 7.16
CA ALA A 111 9.80 -0.59 8.55
C ALA A 111 8.79 0.52 8.88
N LEU A 112 8.53 1.45 7.96
CA LEU A 112 7.46 2.44 8.11
C LEU A 112 6.10 1.77 8.30
N LEU A 113 5.75 0.78 7.47
CA LEU A 113 4.48 0.06 7.54
C LEU A 113 4.33 -0.68 8.88
N TYR A 114 5.39 -1.34 9.36
CA TYR A 114 5.38 -1.93 10.70
C TYR A 114 5.28 -0.88 11.82
N GLY A 115 5.92 0.28 11.67
CA GLY A 115 5.76 1.38 12.63
C GLY A 115 4.35 1.95 12.67
N ILE A 116 3.70 2.06 11.51
CA ILE A 116 2.28 2.45 11.42
C ILE A 116 1.43 1.42 12.15
N ALA A 117 1.61 0.13 11.85
CA ALA A 117 0.89 -0.96 12.52
C ALA A 117 1.07 -0.92 14.04
N HIS A 118 2.30 -0.66 14.50
CA HIS A 118 2.64 -0.56 15.92
C HIS A 118 1.83 0.56 16.61
N VAL A 119 1.75 1.74 16.01
CA VAL A 119 1.00 2.87 16.58
C VAL A 119 -0.50 2.60 16.53
N VAL A 120 -1.01 2.01 15.45
CA VAL A 120 -2.43 1.62 15.33
C VAL A 120 -2.83 0.67 16.45
N LEU A 121 -2.04 -0.40 16.66
CA LEU A 121 -2.26 -1.38 17.72
C LEU A 121 -2.20 -0.75 19.11
N LYS A 122 -1.18 0.08 19.38
CA LYS A 122 -1.02 0.79 20.66
C LYS A 122 -2.22 1.68 21.00
N LYS A 123 -2.93 2.17 19.98
CA LYS A 123 -4.11 3.04 20.12
C LYS A 123 -5.44 2.31 20.00
N ASN A 124 -5.45 0.98 19.94
CA ASN A 124 -6.64 0.17 19.72
C ASN A 124 -7.39 0.55 18.42
N GLY A 125 -6.65 0.94 17.38
CA GLY A 125 -7.20 1.34 16.08
C GLY A 125 -7.52 0.18 15.14
N GLN A 126 -7.08 -1.03 15.48
CA GLN A 126 -7.33 -2.26 14.73
C GLN A 126 -8.81 -2.66 14.73
N ASN A 127 -9.21 -3.46 13.75
CA ASN A 127 -10.55 -4.04 13.67
C ASN A 127 -10.52 -5.50 14.16
N THR A 128 -10.79 -5.70 15.44
CA THR A 128 -10.72 -7.03 16.09
C THR A 128 -11.66 -8.05 15.45
N GLU A 129 -12.91 -7.68 15.16
CA GLU A 129 -13.89 -8.57 14.54
C GLU A 129 -13.45 -9.01 13.13
N PHE A 130 -12.88 -8.10 12.34
CA PHE A 130 -12.36 -8.45 11.02
C PHE A 130 -11.15 -9.38 11.12
N ILE A 131 -10.22 -9.11 12.05
CA ILE A 131 -9.03 -9.94 12.26
C ILE A 131 -9.42 -11.37 12.65
N GLU A 132 -10.32 -11.53 13.63
CA GLU A 132 -10.74 -12.84 14.13
C GLU A 132 -11.45 -13.68 13.06
N ASN A 133 -12.24 -13.05 12.19
CA ASN A 133 -13.07 -13.76 11.22
C ASN A 133 -12.42 -13.93 9.83
N HIS A 134 -11.44 -13.09 9.47
CA HIS A 134 -10.96 -12.98 8.09
C HIS A 134 -9.44 -12.97 7.93
N THR A 135 -8.68 -13.23 9.00
CA THR A 135 -7.21 -13.27 8.93
C THR A 135 -6.65 -14.48 9.65
N ASP A 136 -5.43 -14.86 9.31
CA ASP A 136 -4.63 -15.85 10.02
C ASP A 136 -3.29 -15.24 10.49
N GLN A 137 -2.53 -15.99 11.29
CA GLN A 137 -1.15 -15.64 11.71
C GLN A 137 -1.00 -14.26 12.38
N TYR A 138 -2.08 -13.76 13.00
CA TYR A 138 -2.08 -12.45 13.64
C TYR A 138 -1.09 -12.38 14.81
N SER A 139 -0.95 -13.45 15.60
CA SER A 139 0.02 -13.56 16.69
C SER A 139 1.46 -13.34 16.20
N GLU A 140 1.83 -13.98 15.09
CA GLU A 140 3.15 -13.91 14.48
C GLU A 140 3.41 -12.50 13.95
N PHE A 141 2.41 -11.88 13.33
CA PHE A 141 2.48 -10.48 12.91
C PHE A 141 2.70 -9.53 14.09
N LEU A 142 2.03 -9.75 15.23
CA LEU A 142 2.22 -8.94 16.44
C LEU A 142 3.65 -9.00 16.97
N GLU A 143 4.27 -10.18 16.98
CA GLU A 143 5.66 -10.34 17.43
C GLU A 143 6.64 -9.55 16.53
N ILE A 144 6.39 -9.51 15.22
CA ILE A 144 7.18 -8.68 14.31
C ILE A 144 6.98 -7.19 14.62
N VAL A 145 5.72 -6.75 14.72
CA VAL A 145 5.37 -5.33 14.89
C VAL A 145 5.84 -4.75 16.23
N LYS A 146 5.83 -5.55 17.31
CA LYS A 146 6.35 -5.14 18.63
C LYS A 146 7.82 -4.69 18.56
N ASN A 147 8.61 -5.30 17.68
CA ASN A 147 10.03 -5.00 17.49
C ASN A 147 10.32 -3.71 16.67
N TRP A 148 9.28 -3.09 16.10
CA TRP A 148 9.37 -1.87 15.29
C TRP A 148 8.73 -0.68 16.01
N THR A 149 9.31 -0.29 17.14
CA THR A 149 8.85 0.87 17.92
C THR A 149 8.92 2.18 17.11
N PRO A 150 8.07 3.18 17.42
CA PRO A 150 8.03 4.45 16.66
C PRO A 150 9.40 5.13 16.57
N ARG A 151 10.14 5.18 17.68
CA ARG A 151 11.51 5.71 17.73
C ARG A 151 12.49 4.97 16.81
N LYS A 152 12.43 3.63 16.78
CA LYS A 152 13.31 2.80 15.93
C LYS A 152 13.00 3.03 14.45
N VAL A 153 11.70 3.06 14.11
CA VAL A 153 11.22 3.28 12.74
C VAL A 153 11.55 4.69 12.26
N ALA A 154 11.30 5.71 13.09
CA ALA A 154 11.62 7.10 12.79
C ALA A 154 13.11 7.28 12.46
N ARG A 155 13.99 6.71 13.28
CA ARG A 155 15.45 6.70 13.03
C ARG A 155 15.81 5.96 11.74
N PHE A 156 15.25 4.78 11.51
CA PHE A 156 15.56 3.96 10.34
C PHE A 156 15.06 4.58 9.03
N CYS A 157 13.90 5.24 9.06
CA CYS A 157 13.32 5.92 7.91
C CYS A 157 13.85 7.34 7.72
N GLY A 158 14.62 7.89 8.66
CA GLY A 158 15.11 9.27 8.57
C GLY A 158 14.01 10.33 8.69
N ILE A 159 12.95 10.06 9.48
CA ILE A 159 11.79 10.95 9.65
C ILE A 159 11.55 11.31 11.11
N PRO A 160 10.84 12.42 11.41
CA PRO A 160 10.41 12.71 12.77
C PRO A 160 9.41 11.66 13.29
N GLU A 161 9.57 11.22 14.53
CA GLU A 161 8.65 10.27 15.18
C GLU A 161 7.20 10.80 15.20
N LYS A 162 7.02 12.11 15.44
CA LYS A 162 5.71 12.77 15.37
C LYS A 162 5.03 12.62 14.01
N LYS A 163 5.79 12.60 12.90
CA LYS A 163 5.23 12.42 11.56
C LYS A 163 4.77 10.99 11.32
N LEU A 164 5.51 10.00 11.84
CA LEU A 164 5.05 8.61 11.85
C LEU A 164 3.73 8.47 12.62
N GLU A 165 3.65 9.04 13.82
CA GLU A 165 2.41 9.01 14.61
C GLU A 165 1.26 9.74 13.92
N GLU A 166 1.52 10.88 13.27
CA GLU A 166 0.52 11.63 12.51
C GLU A 166 -0.08 10.78 11.39
N VAL A 167 0.77 10.11 10.59
CA VAL A 167 0.32 9.20 9.52
C VAL A 167 -0.43 8.01 10.09
N ALA A 168 0.08 7.39 11.16
CA ALA A 168 -0.55 6.22 11.75
C ALA A 168 -1.94 6.52 12.36
N ASN A 169 -2.15 7.71 12.91
CA ASN A 169 -3.46 8.12 13.44
C ASN A 169 -4.53 8.25 12.34
N ILE A 170 -4.11 8.37 11.09
CA ILE A 170 -5.01 8.44 9.93
C ILE A 170 -5.45 7.03 9.51
N PHE A 171 -4.64 6.00 9.77
CA PHE A 171 -5.03 4.59 9.60
C PHE A 171 -5.94 4.14 10.76
N ASN A 172 -7.18 4.61 10.72
CA ASN A 172 -8.23 4.23 11.66
C ASN A 172 -9.27 3.36 10.94
N HIS A 173 -9.82 2.34 11.60
CA HIS A 173 -10.88 1.47 11.06
C HIS A 173 -12.15 2.22 10.61
N ARG A 174 -12.36 3.46 11.05
CA ARG A 174 -13.50 4.30 10.65
C ARG A 174 -13.31 5.05 9.33
N GLU A 175 -12.08 5.14 8.84
CA GLU A 175 -11.77 5.82 7.58
C GLU A 175 -12.11 4.93 6.37
N ARG A 176 -11.88 5.45 5.16
CA ARG A 176 -11.83 4.68 3.92
C ARG A 176 -10.45 4.91 3.31
N VAL A 177 -9.53 4.02 3.67
CA VAL A 177 -8.13 4.14 3.29
C VAL A 177 -7.89 3.38 1.99
N LEU A 178 -7.56 4.11 0.93
CA LEU A 178 -7.19 3.57 -0.37
C LEU A 178 -5.68 3.74 -0.55
N SER A 179 -4.93 2.64 -0.51
CA SER A 179 -3.48 2.68 -0.72
C SER A 179 -3.15 2.46 -2.18
N LEU A 180 -2.32 3.32 -2.75
CA LEU A 180 -1.94 3.31 -4.16
C LEU A 180 -0.41 3.22 -4.25
N TRP A 181 0.12 2.24 -4.98
CA TRP A 181 1.57 2.10 -5.14
C TRP A 181 1.96 1.69 -6.56
N SER A 182 3.25 1.86 -6.86
CA SER A 182 3.83 1.45 -8.13
C SER A 182 5.30 1.03 -7.93
N MET A 183 6.21 1.44 -8.81
CA MET A 183 7.55 0.87 -8.92
C MET A 183 8.48 1.17 -7.74
N GLY A 184 8.24 2.22 -6.96
CA GLY A 184 9.01 2.45 -5.72
C GLY A 184 8.83 1.33 -4.69
N VAL A 185 7.72 0.59 -4.78
CA VAL A 185 7.46 -0.61 -3.99
C VAL A 185 7.87 -1.87 -4.74
N ASN A 186 7.53 -2.00 -6.04
CA ASN A 186 7.72 -3.26 -6.75
C ASN A 186 9.16 -3.53 -7.19
N GLN A 187 9.93 -2.52 -7.62
CA GLN A 187 11.26 -2.72 -8.24
C GLN A 187 12.39 -2.83 -7.22
N ARG A 188 12.33 -3.88 -6.40
CA ARG A 188 13.31 -4.10 -5.34
C ARG A 188 13.33 -5.55 -4.88
N ARG A 189 14.41 -5.94 -4.18
CA ARG A 189 14.57 -7.27 -3.59
C ARG A 189 13.43 -7.65 -2.64
N GLU A 190 13.04 -6.73 -1.76
CA GLU A 190 12.01 -6.96 -0.73
C GLU A 190 10.59 -6.56 -1.18
N GLY A 191 10.32 -6.45 -2.49
CA GLY A 191 9.09 -5.85 -3.01
C GLY A 191 7.84 -6.61 -2.58
N THR A 192 7.91 -7.95 -2.64
CA THR A 192 6.83 -8.84 -2.18
C THR A 192 6.52 -8.63 -0.69
N ALA A 193 7.53 -8.48 0.15
CA ALA A 193 7.36 -8.25 1.58
C ALA A 193 6.74 -6.88 1.87
N VAL A 194 7.05 -5.86 1.08
CA VAL A 194 6.49 -4.51 1.23
C VAL A 194 5.03 -4.47 0.81
N VAL A 195 4.68 -5.13 -0.29
CA VAL A 195 3.28 -5.33 -0.70
C VAL A 195 2.51 -6.06 0.40
N GLY A 196 3.06 -7.17 0.92
CA GLY A 196 2.46 -7.89 2.05
C GLY A 196 2.29 -7.01 3.30
N GLY A 197 3.30 -6.22 3.66
CA GLY A 197 3.21 -5.27 4.78
C GLY A 197 2.11 -4.22 4.58
N LEU A 198 1.88 -3.77 3.35
CA LEU A 198 0.83 -2.81 3.03
C LEU A 198 -0.54 -3.47 3.13
N ILE A 199 -0.70 -4.67 2.57
CA ILE A 199 -1.94 -5.45 2.68
C ILE A 199 -2.25 -5.76 4.15
N ASN A 200 -1.25 -6.12 4.95
CA ASN A 200 -1.42 -6.38 6.38
C ASN A 200 -1.98 -5.17 7.14
N LEU A 201 -1.64 -3.94 6.76
CA LEU A 201 -2.27 -2.74 7.36
C LEU A 201 -3.75 -2.64 7.02
N HIS A 202 -4.14 -2.97 5.78
CA HIS A 202 -5.55 -3.00 5.39
C HIS A 202 -6.31 -4.10 6.13
N LEU A 203 -5.73 -5.29 6.28
CA LEU A 203 -6.32 -6.40 7.02
C LEU A 203 -6.45 -6.06 8.52
N LEU A 204 -5.39 -5.51 9.12
CA LEU A 204 -5.36 -5.06 10.52
C LEU A 204 -6.47 -4.06 10.85
N THR A 205 -6.82 -3.19 9.90
CA THR A 205 -7.80 -2.11 10.11
C THR A 205 -9.16 -2.40 9.47
N GLY A 206 -9.33 -3.55 8.81
CA GLY A 206 -10.53 -3.90 8.05
C GLY A 206 -10.84 -2.94 6.90
N GLN A 207 -9.81 -2.36 6.29
CA GLN A 207 -9.87 -1.41 5.17
C GLN A 207 -9.78 -2.13 3.81
N ILE A 208 -10.65 -3.11 3.59
CA ILE A 208 -10.72 -3.94 2.36
C ILE A 208 -12.16 -4.44 2.19
N GLY A 209 -12.58 -4.72 0.95
CA GLY A 209 -13.94 -5.20 0.65
C GLY A 209 -15.03 -4.14 0.88
N LYS A 210 -14.63 -2.86 0.92
CA LYS A 210 -15.49 -1.71 1.14
C LYS A 210 -15.16 -0.66 0.10
N GLU A 211 -16.18 0.02 -0.40
CA GLU A 211 -16.04 1.11 -1.35
C GLU A 211 -15.09 2.21 -0.82
N GLY A 212 -14.12 2.62 -1.64
CA GLY A 212 -13.13 3.63 -1.30
C GLY A 212 -12.00 3.14 -0.39
N ALA A 213 -11.89 1.83 -0.12
CA ALA A 213 -10.88 1.27 0.77
C ALA A 213 -10.23 0.00 0.20
N GLY A 214 -8.91 -0.05 0.27
CA GLY A 214 -8.16 -1.26 -0.05
C GLY A 214 -6.75 -1.02 -0.59
N PRO A 215 -5.98 -2.11 -0.71
CA PRO A 215 -4.65 -2.10 -1.31
C PRO A 215 -4.77 -2.14 -2.85
N PHE A 216 -4.52 -1.03 -3.52
CA PHE A 216 -4.65 -0.87 -4.97
C PHE A 216 -3.29 -0.65 -5.67
N SER A 217 -2.68 -1.73 -6.16
CA SER A 217 -1.50 -1.65 -7.03
C SER A 217 -1.86 -0.95 -8.34
N LEU A 218 -1.11 0.07 -8.71
CA LEU A 218 -1.25 0.74 -10.00
C LEU A 218 -0.50 -0.04 -11.09
N THR A 219 -1.15 -0.20 -12.24
CA THR A 219 -0.64 -0.81 -13.47
C THR A 219 -0.73 0.15 -14.64
#